data_AF-A0A7C8AMZ6-F1
#
_entry.id   AF-A0A7C8AMZ6-F1
#
_cell.length_a   1.000
_cell.length_b   1.000
_cell.length_c   1.000
_cell.angle_alpha   90.00
_cell.angle_beta   90.00
_cell.angle_gamma   90.00
#
_symmetry.space_group_name_H-M   'P 1'
#
loop_
_entity.id
_entity.type
_entity.pdbx_description
1 polymer ?
#
loop_
_entity_poly.entity_id
_entity_poly.type
_entity_poly.pdbx_seq_one_letter_code
_entity_poly.pdbx_strand_id
1 'polypeptide(L)'
;MSIGLLVGSLVSGLIGILAVRLYSRGRISRRTLLVGFAAAIASGLLYSPIHECGHAIFAVCLGGQIRSIGWSRVYYSHLPDGVRPWATAGGPLFPSGLALVLVGVWFAIAKRCSDIGSVLLLMPSVIFLFCNMGTLFEYFEGGGHMAGLASYYGMGRYGELFLSAALVSCSLFVYMVIWLRCKSVKKTRGAAGPLDGIT
;
A
#
# COMPACT_ATOMS: atom_id res chain seq x y z
N MET A 1 -9.49 -12.78 -13.42
CA MET A 1 -9.62 -11.79 -12.33
C MET A 1 -8.64 -12.23 -11.26
N SER A 2 -7.56 -11.48 -11.02
CA SER A 2 -6.48 -11.94 -10.12
C SER A 2 -7.02 -12.10 -8.69
N ILE A 3 -6.60 -13.15 -7.98
CA ILE A 3 -6.98 -13.37 -6.57
C ILE A 3 -6.54 -12.18 -5.69
N GLY A 4 -5.53 -11.41 -6.10
CA GLY A 4 -5.21 -10.10 -5.51
C GLY A 4 -6.37 -9.09 -5.52
N LEU A 5 -7.21 -9.06 -6.56
CA LEU A 5 -8.45 -8.28 -6.58
C LEU A 5 -9.50 -8.86 -5.63
N LEU A 6 -9.56 -10.18 -5.48
CA LEU A 6 -10.51 -10.86 -4.59
C LEU A 6 -10.16 -10.62 -3.10
N VAL A 7 -8.88 -10.71 -2.73
CA VAL A 7 -8.36 -10.41 -1.39
C VAL A 7 -8.40 -8.91 -1.11
N GLY A 8 -8.05 -8.08 -2.11
CA GLY A 8 -8.31 -6.64 -2.15
C GLY A 8 -9.76 -6.31 -1.81
N SER A 9 -10.70 -7.04 -2.40
CA SER A 9 -12.14 -6.87 -2.18
C SER A 9 -12.58 -7.36 -0.80
N LEU A 10 -12.06 -8.49 -0.32
CA LEU A 10 -12.37 -9.03 1.01
C LEU A 10 -11.91 -8.11 2.13
N VAL A 11 -10.69 -7.57 2.04
CA VAL A 11 -10.18 -6.64 3.07
C VAL A 11 -10.78 -5.26 2.93
N SER A 12 -11.06 -4.79 1.70
CA SER A 12 -11.88 -3.58 1.51
C SER A 12 -13.28 -3.76 2.13
N GLY A 13 -13.85 -4.96 2.04
CA GLY A 13 -15.09 -5.35 2.71
C GLY A 13 -14.98 -5.31 4.23
N LEU A 14 -13.90 -5.85 4.81
CA LEU A 14 -13.65 -5.81 6.26
C LEU A 14 -13.40 -4.38 6.77
N ILE A 15 -12.65 -3.57 6.02
CA ILE A 15 -12.43 -2.14 6.32
C ILE A 15 -13.77 -1.39 6.24
N GLY A 16 -14.60 -1.68 5.23
CA GLY A 16 -15.94 -1.13 5.10
C GLY A 16 -16.85 -1.49 6.28
N ILE A 17 -16.89 -2.76 6.67
CA ILE A 17 -17.65 -3.24 7.83
C ILE A 17 -17.18 -2.57 9.12
N LEU A 18 -15.86 -2.47 9.32
CA LEU A 18 -15.29 -1.81 10.48
C LEU A 18 -15.63 -0.31 10.52
N ALA A 19 -15.55 0.36 9.37
CA ALA A 19 -15.88 1.78 9.25
C ALA A 19 -17.38 2.03 9.53
N VAL A 20 -18.28 1.19 9.02
CA VAL A 20 -19.72 1.25 9.31
C VAL A 20 -20.00 1.00 10.80
N ARG A 21 -19.31 0.03 11.43
CA ARG A 21 -19.42 -0.21 12.88
C ARG A 21 -18.90 0.94 13.74
N LEU A 22 -17.89 1.67 13.26
CA LEU A 22 -17.38 2.86 13.95
C LEU A 22 -18.36 4.03 13.80
N TYR A 23 -19.00 4.16 12.64
CA TYR A 23 -20.05 5.16 12.39
C TYR A 23 -21.28 4.90 13.26
N SER A 24 -21.78 3.66 13.32
CA SER A 24 -22.95 3.31 14.13
C SER A 24 -22.75 3.51 15.63
N ARG A 25 -21.49 3.53 16.10
CA ARG A 25 -21.11 3.84 17.49
C ARG A 25 -20.85 5.34 17.73
N GLY A 26 -21.15 6.21 16.76
CA GLY A 26 -20.92 7.65 16.86
C GLY A 26 -19.44 8.06 16.91
N ARG A 27 -18.51 7.14 16.62
CA ARG A 27 -17.06 7.38 16.75
C ARG A 27 -16.44 8.08 15.55
N ILE A 28 -17.15 8.10 14.42
CA ILE A 28 -16.76 8.83 13.20
C ILE A 28 -17.99 9.51 12.61
N SER A 29 -17.82 10.69 12.02
CA SER A 29 -18.91 11.39 11.33
C SER A 29 -19.20 10.78 9.96
N ARG A 30 -20.43 10.95 9.47
CA ARG A 30 -20.84 10.52 8.11
C ARG A 30 -19.90 11.10 7.04
N ARG A 31 -19.47 12.35 7.21
CA ARG A 31 -18.52 13.03 6.32
C ARG A 31 -17.17 12.32 6.29
N THR A 32 -16.64 11.93 7.45
CA THR A 32 -15.35 11.21 7.54
C THR A 32 -15.44 9.83 6.87
N LEU A 33 -16.57 9.13 7.04
CA LEU A 33 -16.83 7.84 6.40
C LEU A 33 -16.85 7.97 4.86
N LEU A 34 -17.61 8.93 4.33
CA LEU A 34 -17.73 9.15 2.87
C LEU A 34 -16.38 9.57 2.26
N VAL A 35 -15.65 10.48 2.91
CA VAL A 35 -14.35 10.92 2.43
C VAL A 35 -13.33 9.79 2.46
N GLY A 36 -13.30 8.99 3.53
CA GLY A 36 -12.44 7.81 3.61
C GLY A 36 -12.74 6.79 2.50
N PHE A 37 -14.02 6.55 2.21
CA PHE A 37 -14.43 5.63 1.15
C PHE A 37 -14.03 6.14 -0.24
N ALA A 38 -14.30 7.41 -0.54
CA ALA A 38 -13.90 8.04 -1.80
C ALA A 38 -12.36 8.00 -1.99
N ALA A 39 -11.60 8.27 -0.93
CA ALA A 39 -10.15 8.20 -0.96
C ALA A 39 -9.62 6.78 -1.18
N ALA A 40 -10.28 5.76 -0.61
CA ALA A 40 -9.92 4.37 -0.81
C ALA A 40 -10.12 3.95 -2.28
N ILE A 41 -11.26 4.31 -2.88
CA ILE A 41 -11.54 4.05 -4.30
C ILE A 41 -10.49 4.74 -5.18
N ALA A 42 -10.25 6.04 -4.96
CA ALA A 42 -9.28 6.79 -5.73
C ALA A 42 -7.87 6.17 -5.63
N SER A 43 -7.47 5.76 -4.42
CA SER A 43 -6.19 5.08 -4.20
C SER A 43 -6.12 3.73 -4.91
N GLY A 44 -7.20 2.95 -4.91
CA GLY A 44 -7.27 1.68 -5.63
C GLY A 44 -7.15 1.85 -7.14
N LEU A 45 -7.82 2.87 -7.70
CA LEU A 45 -7.70 3.22 -9.12
C LEU A 45 -6.28 3.68 -9.48
N LEU A 46 -5.62 4.43 -8.59
CA LEU A 46 -4.24 4.90 -8.79
C LEU A 46 -3.19 3.80 -8.63
N TYR A 47 -3.52 2.69 -7.98
CA TYR A 47 -2.53 1.63 -7.74
C TYR A 47 -1.98 1.03 -9.04
N SER A 48 -2.84 0.66 -9.99
CA SER A 48 -2.38 0.04 -11.25
C SER A 48 -1.39 0.91 -12.03
N PRO A 49 -1.67 2.20 -12.32
CA PRO A 49 -0.68 3.02 -13.04
C PRO A 49 0.60 3.22 -12.23
N ILE A 50 0.52 3.33 -10.89
CA ILE A 50 1.71 3.43 -10.03
C ILE A 50 2.53 2.14 -10.05
N HIS A 51 1.87 0.98 -10.06
CA HIS A 51 2.49 -0.34 -10.19
C HIS A 51 3.24 -0.45 -11.52
N GLU A 52 2.58 -0.12 -12.64
CA GLU A 52 3.22 -0.14 -13.96
C GLU A 52 4.37 0.88 -14.07
N CYS A 53 4.23 2.06 -13.47
CA CYS A 53 5.34 3.01 -13.33
C CYS A 53 6.52 2.40 -12.57
N GLY A 54 6.28 1.56 -11.56
CA GLY A 54 7.31 0.82 -10.85
C GLY A 54 8.14 -0.08 -11.76
N HIS A 55 7.47 -0.86 -12.61
CA HIS A 55 8.16 -1.67 -13.62
C HIS A 55 9.01 -0.81 -14.57
N ALA A 56 8.44 0.29 -15.05
CA ALA A 56 9.09 1.20 -15.99
C ALA A 56 10.31 1.88 -15.36
N ILE A 57 10.20 2.40 -14.13
CA ILE A 57 11.28 3.09 -13.42
C ILE A 57 12.47 2.14 -13.22
N PHE A 58 12.22 0.93 -12.71
CA PHE A 58 13.30 -0.04 -12.50
C PHE A 58 13.97 -0.45 -13.81
N ALA A 59 13.21 -0.63 -14.89
CA ALA A 59 13.78 -0.91 -16.19
C ALA A 59 14.64 0.26 -16.69
N VAL A 60 14.16 1.50 -16.63
CA VAL A 60 14.90 2.70 -17.10
C VAL A 60 16.17 2.93 -16.29
N CYS A 61 16.09 2.84 -14.96
CA CYS A 61 17.25 2.99 -14.08
C CYS A 61 18.37 1.98 -14.35
N LEU A 62 18.03 0.84 -14.96
CA LEU A 62 18.97 -0.22 -15.32
C LEU A 62 19.28 -0.26 -16.84
N GLY A 63 19.00 0.82 -17.57
CA GLY A 63 19.36 0.97 -18.99
C GLY A 63 18.31 0.46 -19.98
N GLY A 64 17.12 0.08 -19.52
CA GLY A 64 15.97 -0.21 -20.38
C GLY A 64 15.38 1.03 -21.03
N GLN A 65 14.64 0.83 -22.11
CA GLN A 65 13.92 1.88 -22.83
C GLN A 65 12.44 1.53 -22.92
N ILE A 66 11.59 2.48 -22.52
CA ILE A 66 10.13 2.32 -22.50
C ILE A 66 9.54 2.86 -23.79
N ARG A 67 8.72 2.06 -24.46
CA ARG A 67 7.88 2.49 -25.58
C ARG A 67 6.59 3.13 -25.09
N SER A 68 5.90 2.48 -24.15
CA SER A 68 4.68 2.99 -23.54
C SER A 68 4.35 2.28 -22.22
N ILE A 69 3.59 2.95 -21.36
CA ILE A 69 3.05 2.40 -20.12
C ILE A 69 1.53 2.26 -20.32
N GLY A 70 1.05 1.01 -20.36
CA GLY A 70 -0.37 0.70 -20.40
C GLY A 70 -0.97 0.56 -19.00
N TRP A 71 -2.27 0.26 -18.94
CA TRP A 71 -2.98 0.09 -17.67
C TRP A 71 -2.56 -1.13 -16.85
N SER A 72 -2.08 -2.18 -17.53
CA SER A 72 -1.74 -3.48 -16.93
C SER A 72 -0.47 -4.10 -17.53
N ARG A 73 0.31 -3.28 -18.25
CA ARG A 73 1.55 -3.71 -18.89
C ARG A 73 2.42 -2.53 -19.30
N VAL A 74 3.72 -2.64 -19.04
CA VAL A 74 4.75 -1.80 -19.66
C VAL A 74 5.25 -2.43 -20.96
N TYR A 75 5.33 -1.63 -22.03
CA TYR A 75 5.90 -2.01 -23.31
C TYR A 75 7.30 -1.43 -23.43
N TYR A 76 8.29 -2.31 -23.58
CA TYR A 76 9.70 -1.94 -23.72
C TYR A 76 10.09 -1.90 -25.20
N SER A 77 10.82 -0.87 -25.62
CA SER A 77 11.51 -0.87 -26.92
C SER A 77 12.82 -1.64 -26.85
N HIS A 78 13.48 -1.60 -25.69
CA HIS A 78 14.70 -2.34 -25.40
C HIS A 78 14.76 -2.67 -23.90
N LEU A 79 15.19 -3.88 -23.57
CA LEU A 79 15.42 -4.29 -22.19
C LEU A 79 16.72 -5.13 -22.14
N PRO A 80 17.79 -4.62 -21.50
CA PRO A 80 19.06 -5.34 -21.43
C PRO A 80 18.94 -6.69 -20.71
N ASP A 81 19.85 -7.60 -21.02
CA ASP A 81 19.93 -8.90 -20.34
C ASP A 81 20.17 -8.71 -18.84
N GLY A 82 19.49 -9.50 -18.03
CA GLY A 82 19.57 -9.42 -16.56
C GLY A 82 18.75 -8.30 -15.92
N VAL A 83 18.13 -7.38 -16.68
CA VAL A 83 17.26 -6.31 -16.14
C VAL A 83 15.84 -6.81 -15.86
N ARG A 84 15.38 -7.81 -16.64
CA ARG A 84 14.01 -8.35 -16.54
C ARG A 84 13.58 -8.71 -15.10
N PRO A 85 14.38 -9.43 -14.28
CA PRO A 85 14.06 -9.70 -12.87
C PRO A 85 13.70 -8.44 -12.07
N TRP A 86 14.48 -7.38 -12.23
CA TRP A 86 14.32 -6.11 -11.54
C TRP A 86 13.15 -5.30 -12.06
N ALA A 87 13.00 -5.25 -13.39
CA ALA A 87 11.84 -4.61 -14.02
C ALA A 87 10.55 -5.27 -13.56
N THR A 88 10.49 -6.60 -13.49
CA THR A 88 9.31 -7.33 -12.99
C THR A 88 9.09 -7.10 -11.48
N ALA A 89 10.12 -7.13 -10.64
CA ALA A 89 9.95 -6.85 -9.22
C ALA A 89 9.61 -5.37 -8.92
N GLY A 90 9.95 -4.44 -9.82
CA GLY A 90 9.70 -3.01 -9.68
C GLY A 90 8.22 -2.66 -9.46
N GLY A 91 7.32 -3.45 -10.04
CA GLY A 91 5.87 -3.24 -9.95
C GLY A 91 5.35 -3.20 -8.52
N PRO A 92 5.60 -4.22 -7.68
CA PRO A 92 5.25 -4.18 -6.26
C PRO A 92 6.24 -3.41 -5.37
N LEU A 93 7.55 -3.37 -5.71
CA LEU A 93 8.56 -2.69 -4.88
C LEU A 93 8.35 -1.17 -4.83
N PHE A 94 8.06 -0.55 -5.98
CA PHE A 94 7.88 0.89 -6.07
C PHE A 94 6.68 1.43 -5.26
N PRO A 95 5.44 0.95 -5.42
CA PRO A 95 4.31 1.36 -4.59
C PRO A 95 4.52 1.06 -3.11
N SER A 96 5.28 0.01 -2.75
CA SER A 96 5.64 -0.25 -1.36
C SER A 96 6.56 0.85 -0.81
N GLY A 97 7.61 1.21 -1.55
CA GLY A 97 8.51 2.31 -1.19
C GLY A 97 7.77 3.66 -1.10
N LEU A 98 6.91 3.96 -2.08
CA LEU A 98 6.09 5.16 -2.10
C LEU A 98 5.14 5.20 -0.88
N ALA A 99 4.51 4.08 -0.52
CA ALA A 99 3.67 4.01 0.66
C ALA A 99 4.45 4.29 1.95
N LEU A 100 5.68 3.78 2.09
CA LEU A 100 6.54 4.09 3.24
C LEU A 100 6.86 5.59 3.33
N VAL A 101 7.17 6.23 2.19
CA VAL A 101 7.39 7.68 2.13
C VAL A 101 6.13 8.45 2.55
N LEU A 102 4.96 8.07 2.03
CA LEU A 102 3.68 8.69 2.40
C LEU A 102 3.35 8.52 3.88
N VAL A 103 3.64 7.34 4.47
CA VAL A 103 3.51 7.14 5.92
C VAL A 103 4.49 8.02 6.69
N GLY A 104 5.74 8.16 6.24
CA GLY A 104 6.72 9.06 6.85
C GLY A 104 6.25 10.53 6.84
N VAL A 105 5.76 11.00 5.70
CA VAL A 105 5.15 12.33 5.56
C VAL A 105 3.95 12.46 6.51
N TRP A 106 3.06 11.47 6.54
CA TRP A 106 1.93 11.43 7.46
C TRP A 106 2.38 11.54 8.92
N PHE A 107 3.41 10.80 9.35
CA PHE A 107 3.94 10.92 10.70
C PHE A 107 4.42 12.33 11.05
N ALA A 108 5.08 13.00 10.09
CA ALA A 108 5.61 14.34 10.29
C ALA A 108 4.49 15.40 10.42
N ILE A 109 3.40 15.27 9.67
CA ILE A 109 2.37 16.32 9.56
C ILE A 109 1.02 15.99 10.20
N ALA A 110 0.76 14.74 10.58
CA ALA A 110 -0.55 14.31 11.08
C ALA A 110 -1.03 15.08 12.33
N LYS A 111 -0.12 15.59 13.16
CA LYS A 111 -0.47 16.44 14.31
C LYS A 111 -1.05 17.80 13.90
N ARG A 112 -0.76 18.27 12.69
CA ARG A 112 -1.15 19.58 12.15
C ARG A 112 -2.37 19.49 11.22
N CYS A 113 -2.75 18.28 10.82
CA CYS A 113 -3.89 18.04 9.94
C CYS A 113 -5.17 17.80 10.74
N SER A 114 -6.31 18.14 10.16
CA SER A 114 -7.61 17.66 10.63
C SER A 114 -7.67 16.13 10.54
N ASP A 115 -8.57 15.50 11.29
CA ASP A 115 -8.77 14.05 11.23
C ASP A 115 -9.08 13.58 9.80
N ILE A 116 -9.85 14.37 9.04
CA ILE A 116 -10.16 14.11 7.62
C ILE A 116 -8.90 14.21 6.76
N GLY A 117 -8.10 15.27 6.92
CA GLY A 117 -6.84 15.43 6.18
C GLY A 117 -5.86 14.31 6.48
N SER A 118 -5.80 13.88 7.74
CA SER A 118 -4.98 12.74 8.18
C SER A 118 -5.40 11.43 7.52
N VAL A 119 -6.72 11.17 7.41
CA VAL A 119 -7.25 10.00 6.69
C VAL A 119 -6.93 10.06 5.20
N LEU A 120 -7.12 11.22 4.56
CA LEU A 120 -6.83 11.41 3.14
C LEU A 120 -5.36 11.17 2.79
N LEU A 121 -4.44 11.63 3.65
CA LEU A 121 -3.00 11.44 3.48
C LEU A 121 -2.58 9.98 3.66
N LEU A 122 -3.23 9.27 4.58
CA LEU A 122 -2.83 7.91 4.94
C LEU A 122 -3.41 6.86 3.99
N MET A 123 -4.59 7.11 3.44
CA MET A 123 -5.34 6.11 2.65
C MET A 123 -4.56 5.53 1.47
N PRO A 124 -3.85 6.32 0.64
CA PRO A 124 -3.07 5.77 -0.47
C PRO A 124 -2.00 4.78 0.00
N SER A 125 -1.29 5.11 1.09
CA SER A 125 -0.25 4.24 1.66
C SER A 125 -0.81 2.90 2.10
N VAL A 126 -1.96 2.94 2.80
CA VAL A 126 -2.67 1.75 3.26
C VAL A 126 -3.11 0.89 2.09
N ILE A 127 -3.67 1.48 1.04
CA ILE A 127 -4.15 0.74 -0.13
C ILE A 127 -2.98 0.14 -0.92
N PHE A 128 -1.90 0.88 -1.15
CA PHE A 128 -0.73 0.36 -1.88
C PHE A 128 -0.06 -0.81 -1.16
N LEU A 129 0.17 -0.68 0.15
CA LEU A 129 0.70 -1.77 0.97
C LEU A 129 -0.20 -2.99 0.97
N PHE A 130 -1.53 -2.77 0.93
CA PHE A 130 -2.50 -3.84 0.86
C PHE A 130 -2.47 -4.57 -0.48
N CYS A 131 -2.51 -3.83 -1.59
CA CYS A 131 -2.42 -4.39 -2.93
C CYS A 131 -1.12 -5.20 -3.14
N ASN A 132 -0.01 -4.75 -2.56
CA ASN A 132 1.27 -5.46 -2.63
C ASN A 132 1.32 -6.77 -1.82
N MET A 133 0.40 -7.00 -0.87
CA MET A 133 0.26 -8.33 -0.25
C MET A 133 -0.16 -9.41 -1.27
N GLY A 134 -0.67 -9.00 -2.44
CA GLY A 134 -0.93 -9.87 -3.59
C GLY A 134 0.28 -10.70 -4.02
N THR A 135 1.50 -10.21 -3.82
CA THR A 135 2.75 -10.90 -4.17
C THR A 135 2.95 -12.24 -3.45
N LEU A 136 2.37 -12.41 -2.25
CA LEU A 136 2.40 -13.69 -1.54
C LEU A 136 1.45 -14.72 -2.18
N PHE A 137 0.33 -14.27 -2.75
CA PHE A 137 -0.60 -15.15 -3.47
C PHE A 137 0.00 -15.61 -4.80
N GLU A 138 0.67 -14.72 -5.52
CA GLU A 138 1.34 -15.06 -6.78
C GLU A 138 2.40 -16.18 -6.61
N TYR A 139 3.09 -16.21 -5.45
CA TYR A 139 3.99 -17.31 -5.11
C TYR A 139 3.26 -18.66 -5.06
N PHE A 140 2.07 -18.71 -4.47
CA PHE A 140 1.27 -19.94 -4.39
C PHE A 140 0.65 -20.33 -5.74
N GLU A 141 0.51 -19.39 -6.67
CA GLU A 141 0.02 -19.63 -8.04
C GLU A 141 1.10 -20.11 -9.03
N GLY A 142 2.38 -20.16 -8.61
CA GLY A 142 3.45 -20.79 -9.39
C GLY A 142 4.26 -19.84 -10.28
N GLY A 143 4.25 -18.53 -9.98
CA GLY A 143 5.17 -17.58 -10.59
C GLY A 143 4.74 -16.13 -10.39
N GLY A 144 5.31 -15.47 -9.38
CA GLY A 144 5.01 -14.09 -9.06
C GLY A 144 6.08 -13.08 -9.47
N HIS A 145 5.79 -11.81 -9.18
CA HIS A 145 6.70 -10.70 -9.49
C HIS A 145 8.10 -10.86 -8.88
N MET A 146 8.23 -11.64 -7.80
CA MET A 146 9.48 -11.90 -7.10
C MET A 146 10.23 -13.15 -7.60
N ALA A 147 9.60 -14.00 -8.41
CA ALA A 147 10.21 -15.25 -8.88
C ALA A 147 11.49 -15.02 -9.69
N GLY A 148 11.42 -14.07 -10.63
CA GLY A 148 12.57 -13.69 -11.45
C GLY A 148 13.73 -13.14 -10.60
N LEU A 149 13.41 -12.33 -9.58
CA LEU A 149 14.41 -11.75 -8.69
C LEU A 149 15.05 -12.81 -7.77
N ALA A 150 14.25 -13.73 -7.23
CA ALA A 150 14.76 -14.85 -6.45
C ALA A 150 15.69 -15.77 -7.26
N SER A 151 15.33 -16.04 -8.52
CA SER A 151 16.16 -16.81 -9.44
C SER A 151 17.46 -16.07 -9.79
N TYR A 152 17.40 -14.76 -10.03
CA TYR A 152 18.56 -13.92 -10.30
C TYR A 152 19.59 -13.97 -9.16
N TYR A 153 19.13 -14.00 -7.90
CA TYR A 153 19.99 -14.15 -6.73
C TYR A 153 20.37 -15.59 -6.38
N GLY A 154 19.95 -16.59 -7.16
CA GLY A 154 20.24 -18.00 -6.88
C GLY A 154 19.56 -18.53 -5.61
N MET A 155 18.48 -17.89 -5.13
CA MET A 155 17.81 -18.24 -3.87
C MET A 155 16.78 -19.37 -4.00
N GLY A 156 16.51 -19.82 -5.23
CA GLY A 156 15.52 -20.87 -5.52
C GLY A 156 14.09 -20.52 -5.07
N ARG A 157 13.25 -21.54 -4.90
CA ARG A 157 11.82 -21.38 -4.55
C ARG A 157 11.61 -20.73 -3.17
N TYR A 158 12.47 -21.01 -2.21
CA TYR A 158 12.38 -20.40 -0.87
C TYR A 158 12.75 -18.91 -0.88
N GLY A 159 13.56 -18.46 -1.85
CA GLY A 159 13.86 -17.04 -2.05
C GLY A 159 12.64 -16.21 -2.46
N GLU A 160 11.80 -16.73 -3.35
CA GLU A 160 10.57 -16.04 -3.76
C GLU A 160 9.63 -15.88 -2.58
N LEU A 161 9.44 -16.95 -1.79
CA LEU A 161 8.64 -16.89 -0.56
C LEU A 161 9.21 -15.85 0.42
N PHE A 162 10.52 -15.83 0.62
CA PHE A 162 11.17 -14.87 1.52
C PHE A 162 10.94 -13.42 1.06
N LEU A 163 11.13 -13.12 -0.23
CA LEU A 163 10.94 -11.78 -0.78
C LEU A 163 9.48 -11.33 -0.72
N SER A 164 8.53 -12.20 -1.06
CA SER A 164 7.09 -11.90 -0.94
C SER A 164 6.68 -11.74 0.53
N ALA A 165 7.19 -12.58 1.44
CA ALA A 165 6.94 -12.47 2.87
C ALA A 165 7.54 -11.20 3.48
N ALA A 166 8.68 -10.72 2.98
CA ALA A 166 9.29 -9.47 3.42
C ALA A 166 8.38 -8.26 3.12
N LEU A 167 7.79 -8.22 1.92
CA LEU A 167 6.82 -7.18 1.56
C LEU A 167 5.57 -7.22 2.43
N VAL A 168 5.00 -8.41 2.66
CA VAL A 168 3.86 -8.59 3.57
C VAL A 168 4.20 -8.15 4.99
N SER A 169 5.39 -8.53 5.49
CA SER A 169 5.86 -8.18 6.83
C SER A 169 6.04 -6.66 6.97
N CYS A 170 6.53 -5.99 5.92
CA CYS A 170 6.63 -4.53 5.88
C CYS A 170 5.24 -3.87 5.99
N SER A 171 4.27 -4.34 5.21
CA SER A 171 2.88 -3.86 5.30
C SER A 171 2.31 -4.03 6.72
N LEU A 172 2.46 -5.21 7.32
CA LEU A 172 2.00 -5.49 8.69
C LEU A 172 2.67 -4.59 9.73
N PHE A 173 3.98 -4.39 9.62
CA PHE A 173 4.73 -3.50 10.50
C PHE A 173 4.21 -2.06 10.42
N VAL A 174 4.02 -1.54 9.21
CA VAL A 174 3.47 -0.19 8.99
C VAL A 174 2.07 -0.06 9.58
N TYR A 175 1.18 -1.04 9.37
CA TYR A 175 -0.13 -1.04 10.00
C TYR A 175 -0.05 -1.02 11.53
N MET A 176 0.84 -1.81 12.12
CA MET A 176 1.05 -1.83 13.57
C MET A 176 1.50 -0.46 14.08
N VAL A 177 2.44 0.18 13.38
CA VAL A 177 2.97 1.49 13.72
C VAL A 177 1.89 2.59 13.63
N ILE A 178 1.08 2.59 12.56
CA ILE A 178 -0.09 3.46 12.42
C ILE A 178 -1.07 3.25 13.59
N TRP A 179 -1.40 1.99 13.89
CA TRP A 179 -2.34 1.64 14.94
C TRP A 179 -1.87 2.11 16.32
N LEU A 180 -0.60 1.85 16.67
CA LEU A 180 0.03 2.30 17.91
C LEU A 180 0.00 3.82 18.04
N ARG A 181 0.30 4.54 16.94
CA ARG A 181 0.25 6.00 16.90
C ARG A 181 -1.15 6.53 17.20
N CYS A 182 -2.16 5.97 16.54
CA CYS A 182 -3.56 6.33 16.75
C CYS A 182 -4.03 6.03 18.19
N LYS A 183 -3.57 4.91 18.79
CA LYS A 183 -3.89 4.55 20.17
C LYS A 183 -3.24 5.51 21.18
N SER A 184 -1.99 5.90 20.97
CA SER A 184 -1.26 6.85 21.80
C SER A 184 -1.93 8.23 21.84
N VAL A 185 -2.36 8.74 20.68
CA VAL A 185 -3.07 10.05 20.59
C VAL A 185 -4.40 10.04 21.36
N LYS A 186 -5.13 8.92 21.35
CA LYS A 186 -6.36 8.78 22.13
C LYS A 186 -6.10 8.79 23.64
N LYS A 187 -5.01 8.15 24.09
CA LYS A 187 -4.62 8.15 25.51
C LYS A 187 -4.26 9.55 26.00
N THR A 188 -3.56 10.35 25.18
CA THR A 188 -3.22 11.74 25.54
C THR A 188 -4.44 12.66 25.57
N ARG A 189 -5.39 12.49 24.64
CA ARG A 189 -6.63 13.29 24.62
C ARG A 189 -7.63 12.91 25.72
N GLY A 190 -7.59 11.66 26.22
CA GLY A 190 -8.42 11.22 27.35
C GLY A 190 -7.80 11.46 28.73
N ALA A 191 -6.48 11.71 28.81
CA ALA A 191 -5.79 12.07 30.04
C ALA A 191 -5.80 13.58 30.31
N ALA A 192 -5.93 14.40 29.26
CA ALA A 192 -6.52 15.72 29.41
C ALA A 192 -8.01 15.47 29.71
N GLY A 193 -8.40 15.61 30.99
CA GLY A 193 -9.82 15.64 31.35
C GLY A 193 -10.57 16.71 30.55
N PRO A 194 -11.91 16.76 30.64
CA PRO A 194 -12.66 17.86 30.04
C PRO A 194 -12.14 19.16 30.68
N LEU A 195 -11.27 19.88 29.97
CA LEU A 195 -11.05 21.29 30.23
C LEU A 195 -12.32 21.98 29.74
N ASP A 196 -13.25 22.12 30.69
CA ASP A 196 -14.06 23.29 30.94
C ASP A 196 -14.88 23.84 29.74
N GLY A 197 -16.20 23.96 29.82
CA GLY A 197 -16.90 24.34 31.04
C GLY A 197 -16.45 25.71 31.54
N ILE A 198 -16.05 26.62 30.66
CA ILE A 198 -15.98 28.06 30.93
C ILE A 198 -16.80 28.77 29.85
N THR A 199 -17.96 29.26 30.30
CA THR A 199 -18.81 30.36 29.81
C THR A 199 -18.52 30.96 28.44
#